data_AF-A0A2H5V6Q5-F1
#
_entry.id   AF-A0A2H5V6Q5-F1
#
_cell.length_a   1.000
_cell.length_b   1.000
_cell.length_c   1.000
_cell.angle_alpha   90.00
_cell.angle_beta   90.00
_cell.angle_gamma   90.00
#
_symmetry.space_group_name_H-M   'P 1'
#
loop_
_entity.id
_entity.type
_entity.pdbx_description
1 polymer ?
#
loop_
_entity_poly.entity_id
_entity_poly.type
_entity_poly.pdbx_seq_one_letter_code
_entity_poly.pdbx_strand_id
1 'polypeptide(L)'
;MVIIGGAGNNRGVLLGTLVFVILRQAILTYNYLLEPFIPFSIVWLDRLLFGIALIIVLIIRPQGIVPEKPTPAISFEKIRKMVQKS
;
A
#
# COMPACT_ATOMS: atom_id res chain seq x y z
N MET A 1 -5.46 5.33 -0.35
CA MET A 1 -4.23 4.55 -0.62
C MET A 1 -4.48 3.05 -0.60
N VAL A 2 -5.01 2.47 -1.67
CA VAL A 2 -5.30 1.02 -1.71
C VAL A 2 -4.04 0.22 -2.02
N ILE A 3 -3.22 0.71 -2.96
CA ILE A 3 -1.95 0.09 -3.34
C ILE A 3 -0.97 0.07 -2.15
N ILE A 4 -0.91 1.17 -1.39
CA ILE A 4 -0.03 1.31 -0.22
C ILE A 4 -0.56 0.55 1.02
N GLY A 5 -1.87 0.33 1.12
CA GLY A 5 -2.47 -0.40 2.25
C GLY A 5 -2.59 -1.91 2.07
N GLY A 6 -2.46 -2.39 0.82
CA GLY A 6 -2.74 -3.76 0.41
C GLY A 6 -4.22 -3.97 0.05
N ALA A 7 -4.47 -4.73 -1.02
CA ALA A 7 -5.80 -4.97 -1.59
C ALA A 7 -6.75 -5.83 -0.73
N GLY A 8 -6.37 -6.18 0.50
CA GLY A 8 -7.15 -7.07 1.39
C GLY A 8 -7.20 -6.66 2.86
N ASN A 9 -6.72 -5.47 3.24
CA ASN A 9 -6.73 -5.03 4.64
C ASN A 9 -7.04 -3.53 4.82
N ASN A 10 -8.27 -3.24 5.24
CA ASN A 10 -8.77 -1.88 5.48
C ASN A 10 -7.92 -1.09 6.49
N ARG A 11 -7.26 -1.77 7.44
CA ARG A 11 -6.40 -1.11 8.44
C ARG A 11 -5.09 -0.59 7.85
N GLY A 12 -4.48 -1.34 6.95
CA GLY A 12 -3.27 -0.92 6.23
C GLY A 12 -3.56 0.26 5.30
N VAL A 13 -4.71 0.22 4.63
CA VAL A 13 -5.19 1.33 3.78
C VAL A 13 -5.41 2.60 4.59
N LEU A 14 -6.00 2.49 5.78
CA LEU A 14 -6.25 3.63 6.66
C LEU A 14 -4.93 4.27 7.14
N LEU A 15 -4.00 3.45 7.67
CA LEU A 15 -2.70 3.92 8.15
C LEU A 15 -1.85 4.53 7.03
N GLY A 16 -1.76 3.86 5.89
CA GLY A 16 -1.02 4.37 4.73
C GLY A 16 -1.60 5.68 4.21
N THR A 17 -2.93 5.79 4.16
CA THR A 17 -3.60 7.05 3.78
C THR A 17 -3.31 8.16 4.78
N LEU A 18 -3.37 7.89 6.08
CA LEU A 18 -3.06 8.87 7.13
C LEU A 18 -1.62 9.40 7.02
N VAL A 19 -0.65 8.49 6.94
CA VAL A 19 0.77 8.84 6.85
C VAL A 19 1.05 9.67 5.59
N PHE A 20 0.49 9.25 4.46
CA PHE A 20 0.67 9.98 3.21
C PHE A 20 0.05 11.38 3.24
N VAL A 21 -1.18 11.51 3.74
CA VAL A 21 -1.85 12.82 3.81
C VAL A 21 -1.09 13.75 4.74
N ILE A 22 -0.61 13.28 5.89
CA ILE A 22 0.18 14.09 6.82
C ILE A 22 1.50 14.52 6.19
N LEU A 23 2.24 13.60 5.57
CA LEU A 23 3.49 13.94 4.88
C LEU A 23 3.26 14.98 3.79
N ARG A 24 2.29 14.73 2.90
CA ARG A 24 1.92 15.63 1.82
C ARG A 24 1.55 17.01 2.34
N GLN A 25 0.71 17.06 3.38
CA GLN A 25 0.30 18.31 4.00
C GLN A 25 1.50 19.05 4.60
N ALA A 26 2.42 18.34 5.27
CA ALA A 26 3.63 18.93 5.82
C ALA A 26 4.50 19.56 4.71
N ILE A 27 4.71 18.85 3.59
CA ILE A 27 5.52 19.36 2.48
C ILE A 27 4.90 20.59 1.83
N LEU A 28 3.58 20.60 1.63
CA LEU A 28 2.88 21.75 1.10
C LEU A 28 2.93 22.94 2.07
N THR A 29 2.85 22.68 3.37
CA THR A 29 2.89 23.73 4.40
C THR A 29 4.29 24.30 4.59
N TYR A 30 5.32 23.47 4.54
CA TYR A 30 6.73 23.85 4.72
C TYR A 30 7.47 24.04 3.39
N ASN A 31 6.75 24.21 2.28
CA ASN A 31 7.35 24.35 0.96
C ASN A 31 8.33 25.54 0.88
N TYR A 32 7.99 26.65 1.54
CA TYR A 32 8.80 27.87 1.62
C TYR A 32 10.16 27.66 2.30
N LEU A 33 10.27 26.67 3.20
CA LEU A 33 11.54 26.29 3.82
C LEU A 33 12.40 25.45 2.88
N LEU A 34 11.80 24.80 1.88
CA LEU A 34 12.47 23.89 0.96
C LEU A 34 12.88 24.58 -0.35
N GLU A 35 12.20 25.66 -0.75
CA GLU A 35 12.55 26.46 -1.94
C GLU A 35 14.03 26.89 -2.01
N PRO A 36 14.70 27.31 -0.92
CA PRO A 36 16.11 27.71 -0.98
C PRO A 36 17.08 26.53 -1.14
N PHE A 37 16.69 25.33 -0.75
CA PHE A 37 17.57 24.16 -0.72
C PHE A 37 17.43 23.25 -1.94
N ILE A 38 16.35 23.41 -2.72
CA ILE A 38 15.97 22.46 -3.76
C ILE A 38 15.85 23.18 -5.12
N PRO A 39 16.66 22.83 -6.14
CA PRO A 39 16.64 23.49 -7.45
C PRO A 39 15.51 23.03 -8.37
N PHE A 40 14.40 22.51 -7.83
CA PHE A 40 13.27 22.02 -8.60
C PHE A 40 11.93 22.34 -7.93
N SER A 41 10.86 22.43 -8.72
CA SER A 41 9.55 22.81 -8.22
C SER A 41 8.98 21.78 -7.23
N ILE A 42 8.46 22.24 -6.10
CA ILE A 42 7.86 21.42 -5.02
C ILE A 42 6.79 20.44 -5.54
N VAL A 43 6.12 20.78 -6.64
CA VAL A 43 5.14 19.92 -7.33
C VAL A 43 5.73 18.54 -7.71
N TRP A 44 7.03 18.46 -8.01
CA TRP A 44 7.71 17.21 -8.32
C TRP A 44 8.03 16.40 -7.07
N LEU A 45 8.25 17.09 -5.94
CA LEU A 45 8.54 16.45 -4.66
C LEU A 45 7.36 15.58 -4.20
N ASP A 46 6.12 16.04 -4.42
CA ASP A 46 4.89 15.27 -4.12
C ASP A 46 4.88 13.94 -4.90
N ARG A 47 5.21 13.96 -6.20
CA ARG A 47 5.27 12.74 -7.04
C ARG A 47 6.41 11.81 -6.65
N LEU A 48 7.59 12.36 -6.34
CA LEU A 48 8.74 11.58 -5.87
C LEU A 48 8.42 10.86 -4.57
N LEU A 49 7.82 11.55 -3.61
CA LEU A 49 7.43 10.97 -2.34
C LEU A 49 6.32 9.94 -2.49
N PHE A 50 5.39 10.14 -3.42
CA PHE A 50 4.43 9.10 -3.78
C PHE A 50 5.12 7.83 -4.29
N GLY A 51 6.11 7.98 -5.17
CA GLY A 51 6.91 6.87 -5.70
C GLY A 51 7.72 6.15 -4.61
N ILE A 52 8.39 6.90 -3.74
CA ILE A 52 9.15 6.34 -2.60
C ILE A 52 8.22 5.61 -1.64
N ALA A 53 7.08 6.20 -1.28
CA ALA A 53 6.09 5.56 -0.41
C ALA A 53 5.57 4.26 -1.02
N LEU A 54 5.34 4.22 -2.34
CA LEU A 54 4.99 3.00 -3.07
C LEU A 54 6.09 1.94 -2.96
N ILE A 55 7.35 2.31 -3.21
CA ILE A 55 8.49 1.39 -3.15
C ILE A 55 8.66 0.82 -1.75
N ILE A 56 8.59 1.67 -0.71
CA ILE A 56 8.70 1.24 0.70
C ILE A 56 7.62 0.21 1.02
N VAL A 57 6.38 0.42 0.58
CA VAL A 57 5.30 -0.55 0.81
C VAL A 57 5.55 -1.86 0.08
N LEU A 58 5.97 -1.79 -1.20
CA LEU A 58 6.27 -2.98 -1.98
C LEU A 58 7.43 -3.79 -1.37
N ILE A 59 8.43 -3.12 -0.78
CA ILE A 59 9.54 -3.77 -0.07
C ILE A 59 9.05 -4.43 1.22
N ILE A 60 8.26 -3.73 2.03
CA ILE A 60 7.83 -4.23 3.35
C ILE A 60 6.81 -5.37 3.22
N ARG A 61 5.87 -5.29 2.27
CA ARG A 61 4.79 -6.29 2.07
C ARG A 61 4.31 -6.29 0.60
N PRO A 62 5.00 -6.98 -0.33
CA PRO A 62 4.65 -7.00 -1.76
C PRO A 62 3.28 -7.61 -2.08
N GLN A 63 2.68 -8.36 -1.15
CA GLN A 63 1.34 -8.96 -1.27
C GLN A 63 0.27 -8.24 -0.42
N GLY A 64 0.62 -7.15 0.26
CA GLY A 64 -0.20 -6.51 1.30
C GLY A 64 0.02 -7.12 2.70
N ILE A 65 -0.37 -6.39 3.76
CA ILE A 65 -0.12 -6.75 5.18
C ILE A 65 -0.76 -8.09 5.59
N VAL A 66 -1.77 -8.57 4.87
CA VAL A 66 -2.39 -9.88 5.08
C VAL A 66 -2.44 -10.60 3.74
N PRO A 67 -1.74 -11.74 3.57
CA PRO A 67 -1.85 -12.53 2.36
C PRO A 67 -3.31 -12.97 2.22
N GLU A 68 -3.84 -12.90 1.00
CA GLU A 68 -5.12 -13.51 0.67
C GLU A 68 -5.08 -14.96 1.16
N LYS A 69 -6.00 -15.33 2.07
CA LYS A 69 -6.16 -16.75 2.42
C LYS A 69 -6.43 -17.46 1.11
N PRO A 70 -5.70 -18.53 0.76
CA PRO A 70 -5.98 -19.26 -0.47
C PRO A 70 -7.43 -19.72 -0.39
N THR A 71 -8.30 -19.07 -1.16
CA THR A 71 -9.66 -19.56 -1.36
C THR A 71 -9.46 -20.92 -2.01
N PRO A 72 -9.83 -22.02 -1.35
CA PRO A 72 -9.58 -23.33 -1.92
C PRO A 72 -10.25 -23.35 -3.29
N ALA A 73 -9.47 -23.60 -4.35
CA ALA A 73 -9.96 -23.66 -5.73
C ALA A 73 -11.03 -24.75 -5.93
N ILE A 74 -11.25 -25.58 -4.90
CA ILE A 74 -12.14 -26.70 -4.90
C ILE A 74 -13.00 -26.64 -3.63
N SER A 75 -14.33 -26.73 -3.77
CA SER A 75 -15.23 -26.78 -2.62
C SER A 75 -14.95 -28.03 -1.77
N PHE A 76 -15.10 -27.90 -0.45
CA PHE A 76 -14.99 -29.00 0.51
C PHE A 76 -15.82 -30.23 0.12
N GLU A 77 -16.94 -30.00 -0.54
CA GLU A 77 -17.85 -31.04 -1.03
C GLU A 77 -17.22 -31.91 -2.12
N LYS A 78 -16.38 -31.34 -2.99
CA LYS A 78 -15.66 -32.09 -4.03
C LYS A 78 -14.51 -32.91 -3.45
N ILE A 79 -13.83 -32.38 -2.42
CA ILE A 79 -12.77 -33.10 -1.68
C ILE A 79 -13.37 -34.33 -0.98
N ARG A 80 -14.53 -34.17 -0.31
CA ARG A 80 -15.23 -35.28 0.35
C ARG A 80 -15.59 -36.40 -0.63
N LYS A 81 -16.06 -36.06 -1.83
CA LYS A 81 -16.38 -37.05 -2.88
C LYS A 81 -15.16 -37.80 -3.41
N MET A 82 -13.97 -37.20 -3.41
CA MET A 82 -12.73 -37.87 -3.84
C MET A 82 -12.23 -38.85 -2.78
N VAL A 83 -12.30 -38.49 -1.49
CA VAL A 83 -11.88 -39.37 -0.38
C VAL A 83 -12.84 -40.55 -0.20
N GLN A 84 -14.14 -40.37 -0.43
CA GLN A 84 -15.13 -41.45 -0.29
C GLN A 84 -15.14 -42.46 -1.45
N LYS A 85 -14.41 -42.17 -2.53
CA LYS A 85 -14.35 -43.02 -3.73
C LYS A 85 -13.06 -43.86 -3.80
N SER A 86 -12.23 -43.78 -2.77
CA SER A 86 -11.00 -44.58 -2.61
C SER A 86 -11.16 -45.60 -1.49
#